data_AF-A0A1D2I3M2-F1
#
_entry.id   AF-A0A1D2I3M2-F1
#
_cell.length_a   1.000
_cell.length_b   1.000
_cell.length_c   1.000
_cell.angle_alpha   90.00
_cell.angle_beta   90.00
_cell.angle_gamma   90.00
#
_symmetry.space_group_name_H-M   'P 1'
#
loop_
_entity.id
_entity.type
_entity.pdbx_description
1 polymer ?
#
loop_
_entity_poly.entity_id
_entity_poly.type
_entity_poly.pdbx_seq_one_letter_code
_entity_poly.pdbx_strand_id
1 'polypeptide(L)'
;MQTYTVRVDARGREVVSKRDADKDGVPPGHTRLASPHDPDARWAAKGDDLFWCGYKIHLTETCHTPAEAEAEAEGCLRVPAPNLITDVHTTDATVPDVKATEAIQKNLTAREVKPAEHYLDSGYPSADLITAAARQGITMVTPLLADHSPQAPLCQPWVRRPASSG
;
A
#
# COMPACT_ATOMS: atom_id res chain seq x y z
N MET A 1 -19.39 -14.54 -12.34
CA MET A 1 -19.66 -14.62 -10.90
C MET A 1 -19.54 -16.08 -10.49
N GLN A 2 -18.66 -16.46 -9.56
CA GLN A 2 -18.46 -17.87 -9.21
C GLN A 2 -19.57 -18.30 -8.24
N THR A 3 -20.75 -18.54 -8.83
CA THR A 3 -22.02 -18.82 -8.16
C THR A 3 -22.11 -20.25 -7.62
N TYR A 4 -20.99 -20.96 -7.52
CA TYR A 4 -20.98 -22.39 -7.23
C TYR A 4 -20.01 -22.74 -6.11
N THR A 5 -20.38 -23.72 -5.28
CA THR A 5 -19.49 -24.40 -4.35
C THR A 5 -19.16 -25.78 -4.89
N VAL A 6 -17.89 -26.18 -4.81
CA VAL A 6 -17.45 -27.54 -5.14
C VAL A 6 -17.18 -28.25 -3.82
N ARG A 7 -17.85 -29.39 -3.59
CA ARG A 7 -17.62 -30.26 -2.43
C ARG A 7 -17.40 -31.68 -2.90
N VAL A 8 -16.46 -32.39 -2.29
CA VAL A 8 -16.28 -33.83 -2.54
C VAL A 8 -17.16 -34.60 -1.55
N ASP A 9 -18.05 -35.46 -2.05
CA ASP A 9 -18.92 -36.27 -1.21
C ASP A 9 -18.16 -37.45 -0.57
N ALA A 10 -18.79 -38.15 0.38
CA ALA A 10 -18.20 -39.30 1.07
C ALA A 10 -17.85 -40.49 0.13
N ARG A 11 -18.26 -40.43 -1.15
CA ARG A 11 -17.96 -41.42 -2.19
C ARG A 11 -16.91 -40.91 -3.18
N GLY A 12 -16.25 -39.78 -2.90
CA GLY A 12 -15.19 -39.22 -3.72
C GLY A 12 -15.67 -38.48 -4.97
N ARG A 13 -16.98 -38.19 -5.09
CA ARG A 13 -17.52 -37.46 -6.26
C ARG A 13 -17.50 -35.97 -6.01
N GLU A 14 -17.06 -35.21 -7.00
CA GLU A 14 -17.23 -33.76 -6.99
C GLU A 14 -18.69 -33.39 -7.23
N VAL A 15 -19.26 -32.67 -6.29
CA VAL A 15 -20.60 -32.09 -6.38
C VAL A 15 -20.46 -30.59 -6.51
N VAL A 16 -20.90 -30.07 -7.65
CA VAL A 16 -20.97 -28.64 -7.93
C VAL A 16 -22.40 -28.17 -7.67
N SER A 17 -22.61 -27.33 -6.67
CA SER A 17 -23.93 -26.77 -6.32
C SER A 17 -23.92 -25.26 -6.46
N LYS A 18 -25.06 -24.67 -6.84
CA LYS A 18 -25.23 -23.23 -6.81
C LYS A 18 -25.21 -22.75 -5.35
N ARG A 19 -24.39 -21.73 -5.07
CA ARG A 19 -24.21 -21.12 -3.76
C ARG A 19 -25.47 -20.39 -3.31
N ASP A 20 -25.89 -20.65 -2.08
CA ASP A 20 -26.94 -19.92 -1.37
C ASP A 20 -26.28 -18.94 -0.39
N ALA A 21 -26.59 -17.64 -0.48
CA ALA A 21 -25.87 -16.63 0.30
C ALA A 21 -26.12 -16.75 1.81
N ASP A 22 -27.30 -17.21 2.21
CA ASP A 22 -27.68 -17.34 3.62
C ASP A 22 -27.07 -18.61 4.25
N LYS A 23 -26.86 -19.66 3.44
CA LYS A 23 -26.35 -20.95 3.91
C LYS A 23 -24.85 -21.15 3.70
N ASP A 24 -24.32 -20.68 2.57
CA ASP A 24 -22.95 -20.92 2.13
C ASP A 24 -22.09 -19.64 2.18
N GLY A 25 -22.69 -18.50 2.56
CA GLY A 25 -22.04 -17.18 2.59
C GLY A 25 -21.75 -16.62 1.20
N VAL A 26 -21.08 -15.47 1.15
CA VAL A 26 -20.59 -14.86 -0.10
C VAL A 26 -19.12 -15.24 -0.35
N PRO A 27 -18.67 -15.35 -1.61
CA PRO A 27 -17.26 -15.60 -1.91
C PRO A 27 -16.36 -14.51 -1.30
N PRO A 28 -15.18 -14.86 -0.75
CA PRO A 28 -14.20 -13.88 -0.31
C PRO A 28 -13.90 -12.85 -1.41
N GLY A 29 -13.74 -11.58 -1.04
CA GLY A 29 -13.60 -10.47 -2.00
C GLY A 29 -12.53 -10.68 -3.08
N HIS A 30 -11.40 -11.29 -2.72
CA HIS A 30 -10.29 -11.60 -3.64
C HIS A 30 -10.58 -12.74 -4.64
N THR A 31 -11.63 -13.54 -4.43
CA THR A 31 -12.10 -14.58 -5.38
C THR A 31 -13.38 -14.20 -6.10
N ARG A 32 -14.06 -13.16 -5.63
CA ARG A 32 -15.35 -12.75 -6.17
C ARG A 32 -15.13 -11.95 -7.45
N LEU A 33 -15.58 -12.51 -8.58
CA LEU A 33 -15.68 -11.78 -9.84
C LEU A 33 -16.53 -10.52 -9.64
N ALA A 34 -15.90 -9.36 -9.81
CA ALA A 34 -16.51 -8.05 -9.55
C ALA A 34 -17.02 -7.38 -10.83
N SER A 35 -16.44 -7.70 -11.98
CA SER A 35 -16.83 -7.19 -13.30
C SER A 35 -17.12 -8.33 -14.28
N PRO A 36 -18.14 -8.21 -15.14
CA PRO A 36 -18.37 -9.16 -16.24
C PRO A 36 -17.38 -8.98 -17.40
N HIS A 37 -16.70 -7.83 -17.49
CA HIS A 37 -15.79 -7.49 -18.59
C HIS A 37 -14.32 -7.68 -18.24
N ASP A 38 -14.00 -7.66 -16.94
CA ASP A 38 -12.65 -7.87 -16.43
C ASP A 38 -12.71 -8.94 -15.32
N PRO A 39 -12.27 -10.18 -15.61
CA PRO A 39 -12.30 -11.27 -14.64
C PRO A 39 -11.26 -11.12 -13.53
N ASP A 40 -10.33 -10.17 -13.64
CA ASP A 40 -9.25 -9.92 -12.66
C ASP A 40 -9.56 -8.74 -11.75
N ALA A 41 -10.50 -7.85 -12.14
CA ALA A 41 -11.00 -6.79 -11.27
C ALA A 41 -11.59 -7.32 -9.94
N ARG A 42 -11.16 -6.73 -8.82
CA ARG A 42 -11.65 -7.06 -7.47
C ARG A 42 -12.15 -5.82 -6.73
N TRP A 43 -13.10 -6.01 -5.83
CA TRP A 43 -13.48 -4.98 -4.87
C TRP A 43 -12.44 -4.89 -3.75
N ALA A 44 -12.07 -3.67 -3.39
CA ALA A 44 -11.28 -3.37 -2.20
C ALA A 44 -11.80 -2.10 -1.50
N ALA A 45 -11.41 -1.96 -0.24
CA ALA A 45 -11.68 -0.79 0.57
C ALA A 45 -10.45 -0.39 1.37
N LYS A 46 -10.33 0.90 1.68
CA LYS A 46 -9.30 1.51 2.53
C LYS A 46 -9.98 2.45 3.51
N GLY A 47 -9.98 2.09 4.79
CA GLY A 47 -10.86 2.74 5.75
C GLY A 47 -12.34 2.48 5.43
N ASP A 48 -13.21 3.32 5.98
CA ASP A 48 -14.66 3.11 5.86
C ASP A 48 -15.25 3.77 4.60
N ASP A 49 -14.63 4.84 4.09
CA ASP A 49 -15.22 5.69 3.05
C ASP A 49 -14.66 5.46 1.64
N LEU A 50 -13.49 4.80 1.52
CA LEU A 50 -12.85 4.59 0.22
C LEU A 50 -13.02 3.15 -0.24
N PHE A 51 -13.87 2.94 -1.24
CA PHE A 51 -14.09 1.65 -1.88
C PHE A 51 -13.90 1.77 -3.39
N TRP A 52 -13.32 0.75 -4.01
CA TRP A 52 -13.10 0.72 -5.47
C TRP A 52 -13.15 -0.70 -6.01
N CYS A 53 -13.44 -0.81 -7.31
CA CYS A 53 -13.42 -2.06 -8.07
C CYS A 53 -12.34 -1.97 -9.15
N GLY A 54 -11.37 -2.87 -9.13
CA GLY A 54 -10.30 -2.93 -10.13
C GLY A 54 -8.94 -3.22 -9.51
N TYR A 55 -8.00 -2.30 -9.73
CA TYR A 55 -6.59 -2.41 -9.40
C TYR A 55 -6.15 -1.26 -8.51
N LYS A 56 -4.96 -1.37 -7.93
CA LYS A 56 -4.24 -0.24 -7.33
C LYS A 56 -2.97 0.02 -8.11
N ILE A 57 -2.57 1.28 -8.13
CA ILE A 57 -1.33 1.73 -8.76
C ILE A 57 -0.44 2.27 -7.65
N HIS A 58 0.81 1.82 -7.65
CA HIS A 58 1.89 2.33 -6.83
C HIS A 58 2.76 3.20 -7.74
N LEU A 59 2.88 4.48 -7.39
CA LEU A 59 3.71 5.43 -8.12
C LEU A 59 5.00 5.67 -7.34
N THR A 60 6.12 5.68 -8.05
CA THR A 60 7.40 6.13 -7.51
C THR A 60 7.85 7.33 -8.32
N GLU A 61 8.26 8.39 -7.63
CA GLU A 61 8.78 9.62 -8.22
C GLU A 61 10.10 10.03 -7.60
N THR A 62 10.84 10.88 -8.29
CA THR A 62 11.97 11.60 -7.70
C THR A 62 11.46 12.62 -6.69
N CYS A 63 12.21 12.88 -5.63
CA CYS A 63 11.93 13.95 -4.68
C CYS A 63 13.20 14.79 -4.47
N HIS A 64 13.04 16.10 -4.39
CA HIS A 64 14.12 17.03 -4.07
C HIS A 64 13.88 17.61 -2.68
N THR A 65 14.95 17.78 -1.90
CA THR A 65 14.86 18.54 -0.66
C THR A 65 14.64 20.03 -0.96
N PRO A 66 14.05 20.81 -0.04
CA PRO A 66 13.93 22.25 -0.21
C PRO A 66 15.26 22.94 -0.48
N ALA A 67 16.36 22.48 0.14
CA ALA A 67 17.70 23.03 -0.08
C ALA A 67 18.24 22.75 -1.49
N GLU A 68 17.98 21.55 -2.03
CA GLU A 68 18.34 21.19 -3.41
C GLU A 68 17.49 21.97 -4.41
N ALA A 69 16.20 22.11 -4.14
CA ALA A 69 15.26 22.89 -4.95
C ALA A 69 15.63 24.38 -5.00
N GLU A 70 16.11 24.96 -3.89
CA GLU A 70 16.59 26.34 -3.81
C GLU A 70 17.93 26.52 -4.53
N ALA A 71 18.88 25.59 -4.37
CA ALA A 71 20.17 25.61 -5.05
C ALA A 71 20.02 25.48 -6.58
N GLU A 72 19.10 24.65 -7.06
CA GLU A 72 18.81 24.51 -8.50
C GLU A 72 18.09 25.74 -9.08
N ALA A 73 17.31 26.45 -8.26
CA ALA A 73 16.60 27.68 -8.65
C ALA A 73 17.51 28.92 -8.72
N GLU A 74 18.79 28.83 -8.30
CA GLU A 74 19.79 29.89 -8.52
C GLU A 74 20.25 29.99 -10.01
N GLY A 75 19.84 29.04 -10.86
CA GLY A 75 19.98 29.10 -12.32
C GLY A 75 18.90 29.95 -13.02
N CYS A 76 18.95 30.04 -14.36
CA CYS A 76 18.08 30.89 -15.19
C CYS A 76 16.57 30.62 -15.06
N LEU A 77 16.16 29.55 -14.38
CA LEU A 77 14.79 29.23 -14.06
C LEU A 77 14.63 29.21 -12.54
N ARG A 78 13.97 30.23 -11.98
CA ARG A 78 13.64 30.36 -10.54
C ARG A 78 12.61 29.33 -10.05
N VAL A 79 12.37 28.27 -10.80
CA VAL A 79 11.35 27.25 -10.54
C VAL A 79 12.09 25.94 -10.27
N PRO A 80 11.86 25.28 -9.13
CA PRO A 80 12.49 24.00 -8.84
C PRO A 80 12.11 22.96 -9.90
N ALA A 81 13.05 22.06 -10.20
CA ALA A 81 12.79 20.99 -11.15
C ALA A 81 11.55 20.17 -10.72
N PRO A 82 10.68 19.78 -11.66
CA PRO A 82 9.52 18.95 -11.32
C PRO A 82 9.97 17.56 -10.86
N ASN A 83 9.19 16.96 -9.96
CA ASN A 83 9.34 15.54 -9.64
C ASN A 83 9.00 14.69 -10.88
N LEU A 84 9.80 13.66 -11.14
CA LEU A 84 9.64 12.76 -12.28
C LEU A 84 9.18 11.39 -11.79
N ILE A 85 8.10 10.87 -12.38
CA ILE A 85 7.64 9.50 -12.13
C ILE A 85 8.65 8.53 -12.75
N THR A 86 9.25 7.67 -11.93
CA THR A 86 10.28 6.71 -12.32
C THR A 86 9.75 5.28 -12.46
N ASP A 87 8.69 4.92 -11.73
CA ASP A 87 8.00 3.64 -11.90
C ASP A 87 6.49 3.77 -11.65
N VAL A 88 5.74 2.94 -12.38
CA VAL A 88 4.30 2.76 -12.22
C VAL A 88 4.06 1.26 -12.08
N HIS A 89 3.73 0.81 -10.88
CA HIS A 89 3.50 -0.59 -10.60
C HIS A 89 2.02 -0.84 -10.29
N THR A 90 1.39 -1.72 -11.07
CA THR A 90 -0.04 -2.05 -10.91
C THR A 90 -0.19 -3.41 -10.25
N THR A 91 -1.05 -3.49 -9.24
CA THR A 91 -1.42 -4.74 -8.57
C THR A 91 -2.93 -4.85 -8.43
N ASP A 92 -3.44 -6.06 -8.20
CA ASP A 92 -4.85 -6.24 -7.87
C ASP A 92 -5.21 -5.40 -6.64
N ALA A 93 -6.43 -4.85 -6.63
CA ALA A 93 -6.89 -3.98 -5.55
C ALA A 93 -6.77 -4.62 -4.14
N THR A 94 -6.80 -5.96 -4.07
CA THR A 94 -6.73 -6.72 -2.81
C THR A 94 -5.32 -6.98 -2.29
N VAL A 95 -4.28 -6.69 -3.08
CA VAL A 95 -2.88 -6.94 -2.68
C VAL A 95 -2.46 -5.88 -1.66
N PRO A 96 -1.94 -6.27 -0.48
CA PRO A 96 -1.41 -5.32 0.50
C PRO A 96 -0.19 -4.57 -0.02
N ASP A 97 -0.05 -3.29 0.35
CA ASP A 97 0.98 -2.39 -0.22
C ASP A 97 2.42 -2.90 0.04
N VAL A 98 2.68 -3.50 1.20
CA VAL A 98 3.96 -4.16 1.54
C VAL A 98 4.42 -5.21 0.51
N LYS A 99 3.49 -5.82 -0.24
CA LYS A 99 3.83 -6.82 -1.28
C LYS A 99 4.33 -6.19 -2.58
N ALA A 100 4.09 -4.90 -2.80
CA ALA A 100 4.56 -4.19 -3.99
C ALA A 100 6.03 -3.74 -3.87
N THR A 101 6.52 -3.49 -2.64
CA THR A 101 7.80 -2.85 -2.37
C THR A 101 9.00 -3.51 -3.05
N GLU A 102 9.13 -4.83 -2.94
CA GLU A 102 10.26 -5.56 -3.54
C GLU A 102 10.25 -5.49 -5.07
N ALA A 103 9.06 -5.65 -5.68
CA ALA A 103 8.90 -5.58 -7.12
C ALA A 103 9.25 -4.18 -7.65
N ILE A 104 8.82 -3.12 -6.95
CA ILE A 104 9.14 -1.73 -7.27
C ILE A 104 10.66 -1.51 -7.20
N GLN A 105 11.33 -1.91 -6.11
CA GLN A 105 12.78 -1.73 -5.97
C GLN A 105 13.57 -2.49 -7.05
N LYS A 106 13.10 -3.68 -7.45
CA LYS A 106 13.67 -4.43 -8.56
C LYS A 106 13.49 -3.70 -9.90
N ASN A 107 12.30 -3.15 -10.16
CA ASN A 107 12.04 -2.38 -11.38
C ASN A 107 12.93 -1.13 -11.46
N LEU A 108 13.05 -0.38 -10.37
CA LEU A 108 13.92 0.81 -10.30
C LEU A 108 15.38 0.46 -10.58
N THR A 109 15.85 -0.66 -10.04
CA THR A 109 17.21 -1.17 -10.32
C THR A 109 17.38 -1.56 -11.77
N ALA A 110 16.42 -2.28 -12.36
CA ALA A 110 16.46 -2.69 -13.76
C ALA A 110 16.40 -1.50 -14.74
N ARG A 111 15.79 -0.39 -14.33
CA ARG A 111 15.70 0.87 -15.09
C ARG A 111 16.89 1.82 -14.83
N GLU A 112 17.87 1.40 -14.03
CA GLU A 112 19.05 2.21 -13.65
C GLU A 112 18.72 3.52 -12.92
N VAL A 113 17.55 3.59 -12.27
CA VAL A 113 17.08 4.73 -11.46
C VAL A 113 16.91 4.33 -9.99
N LYS A 114 17.80 3.44 -9.52
CA LYS A 114 17.78 2.96 -8.15
C LYS A 114 18.04 4.12 -7.16
N PRO A 115 17.15 4.36 -6.19
CA PRO A 115 17.36 5.42 -5.22
C PRO A 115 18.42 5.05 -4.18
N ALA A 116 19.15 6.04 -3.67
CA ALA A 116 19.93 5.89 -2.43
C ALA A 116 19.01 5.88 -1.20
N GLU A 117 17.99 6.77 -1.20
CA GLU A 117 16.95 6.85 -0.18
C GLU A 117 15.58 6.67 -0.82
N HIS A 118 14.78 5.75 -0.28
CA HIS A 118 13.44 5.46 -0.75
C HIS A 118 12.43 5.85 0.32
N TYR A 119 11.76 6.99 0.10
CA TYR A 119 10.70 7.50 0.96
C TYR A 119 9.40 6.74 0.70
N LEU A 120 8.80 6.20 1.76
CA LEU A 120 7.68 5.26 1.68
C LEU A 120 6.63 5.58 2.73
N ASP A 121 5.36 5.34 2.39
CA ASP A 121 4.28 5.32 3.39
C ASP A 121 4.42 4.11 4.32
N SER A 122 3.83 4.23 5.52
CA SER A 122 3.90 3.22 6.59
C SER A 122 3.38 1.83 6.20
N GLY A 123 2.60 1.71 5.12
CA GLY A 123 2.08 0.43 4.61
C GLY A 123 3.05 -0.38 3.74
N TYR A 124 4.15 0.20 3.27
CA TYR A 124 5.14 -0.44 2.40
C TYR A 124 6.31 -1.16 3.09
N PRO A 125 6.84 -0.72 4.26
CA PRO A 125 7.98 -1.38 4.88
C PRO A 125 7.58 -2.64 5.67
N SER A 126 8.55 -3.55 5.80
CA SER A 126 8.58 -4.62 6.81
C SER A 126 10.03 -4.86 7.23
N ALA A 127 10.28 -5.53 8.36
CA ALA A 127 11.64 -5.77 8.84
C ALA A 127 12.52 -6.51 7.81
N ASP A 128 11.95 -7.49 7.12
CA ASP A 128 12.64 -8.26 6.08
C ASP A 128 12.96 -7.38 4.86
N LEU A 129 12.00 -6.54 4.44
CA LEU A 129 12.19 -5.62 3.32
C LEU A 129 13.25 -4.56 3.62
N ILE A 130 13.26 -4.00 4.83
CA ILE A 130 14.27 -3.03 5.26
C ILE A 130 15.66 -3.66 5.19
N THR A 131 15.80 -4.87 5.71
CA THR A 131 17.09 -5.60 5.69
C THR A 131 17.52 -5.93 4.26
N ALA A 132 16.58 -6.35 3.41
CA ALA A 132 16.85 -6.66 2.00
C ALA A 132 17.24 -5.40 1.19
N ALA A 133 16.55 -4.28 1.41
CA ALA A 133 16.84 -3.00 0.76
C ALA A 133 18.23 -2.47 1.17
N ALA A 134 18.57 -2.54 2.46
CA ALA A 134 19.88 -2.12 2.96
C ALA A 134 21.03 -2.91 2.30
N ARG A 135 20.85 -4.23 2.08
CA ARG A 135 21.84 -5.06 1.34
C ARG A 135 22.03 -4.63 -0.12
N GLN A 136 21.03 -3.96 -0.70
CA GLN A 136 21.08 -3.41 -2.06
C GLN A 136 21.54 -1.95 -2.10
N GLY A 137 21.90 -1.37 -0.95
CA GLY A 137 22.32 0.02 -0.81
C GLY A 137 21.15 1.01 -0.88
N ILE A 138 19.94 0.58 -0.50
CA ILE A 138 18.75 1.43 -0.45
C ILE A 138 18.39 1.66 1.02
N THR A 139 18.38 2.93 1.45
CA THR A 139 17.87 3.33 2.76
C THR A 139 16.36 3.57 2.65
N MET A 140 15.54 2.78 3.35
CA MET A 140 14.10 3.02 3.40
C MET A 140 13.78 4.04 4.48
N VAL A 141 13.11 5.14 4.10
CA VAL A 141 12.65 6.20 5.00
C VAL A 141 11.14 6.14 5.06
N THR A 142 10.58 5.85 6.22
CA THR A 142 9.13 5.65 6.40
C THR A 142 8.68 6.17 7.76
N PRO A 143 7.50 6.79 7.87
CA PRO A 143 6.92 7.06 9.17
C PRO A 143 6.67 5.73 9.91
N LEU A 144 6.81 5.77 11.23
CA LEU A 144 6.41 4.68 12.10
C LEU A 144 4.90 4.46 11.93
N LEU A 145 4.48 3.19 11.90
CA LEU A 145 3.05 2.87 11.94
C LEU A 145 2.46 3.49 13.22
N ALA A 146 1.35 4.21 13.09
CA ALA A 146 0.66 4.71 14.27
C ALA A 146 0.27 3.52 15.17
N ASP A 147 0.59 3.61 16.46
CA ASP A 147 0.20 2.60 17.43
C ASP A 147 -1.33 2.65 17.61
N HIS A 148 -2.01 1.68 17.00
CA HIS A 148 -3.46 1.51 17.12
C HIS A 148 -3.82 0.48 18.21
N SER A 149 -2.86 0.05 19.04
CA SER A 149 -3.16 -0.83 20.17
C SER A 149 -4.05 -0.10 21.19
N PRO A 150 -4.90 -0.82 21.94
CA PRO A 150 -5.62 -0.26 23.09
C PRO A 150 -4.69 0.30 24.19
N GLN A 151 -3.39 0.05 24.07
CA GLN A 151 -2.33 0.49 24.99
C GLN A 151 -1.61 1.75 24.49
N ALA A 152 -1.97 2.26 23.30
CA ALA A 152 -1.49 3.54 22.81
C ALA A 152 -1.86 4.63 23.83
N PRO A 153 -0.88 5.32 24.45
CA PRO A 153 -1.18 6.37 25.39
C PRO A 153 -1.99 7.46 24.69
N LEU A 154 -3.16 7.79 25.26
CA LEU A 154 -3.83 9.06 25.01
C LEU A 154 -2.85 10.16 25.43
N CYS A 155 -2.00 10.62 24.50
CA CYS A 155 -1.20 11.82 24.65
C CYS A 155 -2.13 13.04 24.65
N GLN A 156 -2.85 13.23 25.76
CA GLN A 156 -3.43 14.49 26.13
C GLN A 156 -2.26 15.41 26.54
N PRO A 157 -2.13 16.62 25.97
CA PRO A 157 -1.10 17.55 26.42
C PRO A 157 -1.35 17.89 27.90
N TRP A 158 -0.31 17.73 28.72
CA TRP A 158 -0.26 18.19 30.10
C TRP A 158 -0.47 19.71 30.15
N VAL A 159 -1.72 20.16 30.36
CA VAL A 159 -1.99 21.55 30.72
C VAL A 159 -1.60 21.74 32.18
N ARG A 160 -0.50 22.45 32.42
CA ARG A 160 -0.18 22.99 33.75
C ARG A 160 -1.32 23.91 34.17
N ARG A 161 -2.03 23.57 35.25
CA ARG A 161 -2.90 24.53 35.94
C ARG A 161 -2.03 25.67 36.48
N PRO A 162 -2.40 26.95 36.29
CA PRO A 162 -1.72 28.05 36.95
C PRO A 162 -1.94 27.96 38.46
N ALA A 163 -0.86 28.16 39.22
CA ALA A 163 -0.93 28.29 40.67
C ALA A 163 -1.75 29.53 41.03
N SER A 164 -2.78 29.37 41.85
CA SER A 164 -3.49 30.48 42.48
C SER A 164 -2.56 31.12 43.53
N SER A 165 -2.09 32.33 43.24
CA SER A 165 -1.45 33.22 44.20
C SER A 165 -2.50 34.15 44.82
N GLY A 166 -2.51 34.24 46.16
CA GLY A 166 -3.21 35.29 46.91
C GLY A 166 -4.45 34.82 47.65
#